data_AF-A0A1T4R3H5-F1
#
_entry.id   AF-A0A1T4R3H5-F1
#
_cell.length_a   1.000
_cell.length_b   1.000
_cell.length_c   1.000
_cell.angle_alpha   90.00
_cell.angle_beta   90.00
_cell.angle_gamma   90.00
#
_symmetry.space_group_name_H-M   'P 1'
#
loop_
_entity.id
_entity.type
_entity.pdbx_description
1 polymer ?
#
loop_
_entity_poly.entity_id
_entity_poly.type
_entity_poly.pdbx_seq_one_letter_code
_entity_poly.pdbx_strand_id
1 'polypeptide(L)'
;MSERRSPEEIAAERMLADPDAIRRRLDADIAEVARLGQGEVSIDPAAPRDVLMAEIRSQARRIGFDSPIAAATAAMRHIRELPVAERGSGSPITPYHEAAHRTLAEGELVAETTSPTGERLLVLQRVAEEAAGVTVTLRARVRIDPDHGTWLDSFGWPVDAPDVPVYSFTAGPAACLSQALADLRDDTVPFDRAMLMVLGTATGTPEAADERQRRDLALQFAGRPDDLDAYIARLRSYADDASGDGWFGACLYRSALETLFEGFLGGAAFALVDMSVIDDIDEDLREQLPLATGASPAAAPVGIPAHHWWWTASGER
;
A
#
# COMPACT_ATOMS: atom_id res chain seq x y z
N MET A 1 -19.37 -13.51 -28.31
CA MET A 1 -18.48 -12.60 -27.57
C MET A 1 -19.37 -11.81 -26.63
N SER A 2 -19.39 -12.18 -25.35
CA SER A 2 -20.14 -11.42 -24.34
C SER A 2 -19.18 -10.35 -23.84
N GLU A 3 -19.49 -9.07 -24.05
CA GLU A 3 -18.79 -7.96 -23.39
C GLU A 3 -18.85 -8.21 -21.89
N ARG A 4 -17.69 -8.45 -21.27
CA ARG A 4 -17.57 -8.50 -19.82
C ARG A 4 -17.67 -7.06 -19.36
N ARG A 5 -18.72 -6.75 -18.59
CA ARG A 5 -18.93 -5.43 -17.97
C ARG A 5 -17.72 -5.06 -17.12
N SER A 6 -17.33 -3.79 -17.14
CA SER A 6 -16.21 -3.33 -16.32
C SER A 6 -16.57 -3.41 -14.82
N PRO A 7 -15.58 -3.53 -13.92
CA PRO A 7 -15.80 -3.41 -12.49
C PRO A 7 -16.48 -2.09 -12.10
N GLU A 8 -16.19 -0.97 -12.80
CA GLU A 8 -16.90 0.30 -12.56
C GLU A 8 -18.35 0.24 -13.02
N GLU A 9 -18.67 -0.39 -14.14
CA GLU A 9 -20.06 -0.58 -14.60
C GLU A 9 -20.85 -1.45 -13.63
N ILE A 10 -20.23 -2.53 -13.12
CA ILE A 10 -20.84 -3.40 -12.10
C ILE A 10 -21.00 -2.65 -10.78
N ALA A 11 -20.03 -1.84 -10.38
CA ALA A 11 -20.13 -1.00 -9.20
C ALA A 11 -21.23 0.04 -9.37
N ALA A 12 -21.26 0.79 -10.47
CA ALA A 12 -22.26 1.80 -10.78
C ALA A 12 -23.67 1.20 -10.89
N GLU A 13 -23.84 0.04 -11.53
CA GLU A 13 -25.12 -0.68 -11.55
C GLU A 13 -25.55 -1.11 -10.14
N ARG A 14 -24.63 -1.58 -9.29
CA ARG A 14 -24.93 -1.89 -7.88
C ARG A 14 -25.29 -0.64 -7.08
N MET A 15 -24.61 0.48 -7.34
CA MET A 15 -24.93 1.77 -6.71
C MET A 15 -26.31 2.28 -7.11
N LEU A 16 -26.67 2.12 -8.38
CA LEU A 16 -27.99 2.49 -8.89
C LEU A 16 -29.08 1.51 -8.46
N ALA A 17 -28.75 0.23 -8.25
CA ALA A 17 -29.71 -0.81 -7.88
C ALA A 17 -30.13 -0.76 -6.40
N ASP A 18 -29.24 -0.38 -5.47
CA ASP A 18 -29.59 -0.21 -4.05
C ASP A 18 -28.76 0.92 -3.38
N PRO A 19 -29.14 2.20 -3.60
CA PRO A 19 -28.51 3.34 -2.95
C PRO A 19 -28.57 3.26 -1.41
N ASP A 20 -29.62 2.65 -0.86
CA ASP A 20 -29.79 2.51 0.58
C ASP A 20 -28.79 1.52 1.18
N ALA A 21 -28.34 0.50 0.44
CA ALA A 21 -27.27 -0.39 0.89
C ALA A 21 -25.94 0.33 1.07
N ILE A 22 -25.60 1.24 0.16
CA ILE A 22 -24.37 2.04 0.26
C ILE A 22 -24.45 2.97 1.45
N ARG A 23 -25.60 3.64 1.62
CA ARG A 23 -25.81 4.49 2.77
C ARG A 23 -25.69 3.72 4.08
N ARG A 24 -26.31 2.54 4.20
CA ARG A 24 -26.18 1.66 5.37
C ARG A 24 -24.73 1.26 5.64
N ARG A 25 -23.95 1.00 4.59
CA ARG A 25 -22.53 0.68 4.72
C ARG A 25 -21.73 1.87 5.22
N LEU A 26 -21.90 3.04 4.60
CA LEU A 26 -21.25 4.28 5.03
C LEU A 26 -21.61 4.63 6.48
N ASP A 27 -22.90 4.51 6.86
CA ASP A 27 -23.35 4.74 8.23
C ASP A 27 -22.68 3.77 9.22
N ALA A 28 -22.50 2.50 8.83
CA ALA A 28 -21.80 1.50 9.64
C ALA A 28 -20.30 1.83 9.78
N ASP A 29 -19.65 2.26 8.70
CA ASP A 29 -18.24 2.65 8.70
C ASP A 29 -18.01 3.89 9.58
N ILE A 30 -18.86 4.92 9.46
CA ILE A 30 -18.84 6.12 10.31
C ILE A 30 -19.07 5.74 11.79
N ALA A 31 -20.02 4.85 12.06
CA ALA A 31 -20.26 4.38 13.42
C ALA A 31 -19.07 3.59 13.98
N GLU A 32 -18.34 2.84 13.16
CA GLU A 32 -17.11 2.19 13.58
C GLU A 32 -16.02 3.22 13.94
N VAL A 33 -15.77 4.21 13.07
CA VAL A 33 -14.81 5.29 13.36
C VAL A 33 -15.18 6.02 14.66
N ALA A 34 -16.46 6.33 14.86
CA ALA A 34 -16.93 6.99 16.08
C ALA A 34 -16.65 6.17 17.36
N ARG A 35 -16.72 4.83 17.29
CA ARG A 35 -16.40 3.95 18.42
C ARG A 35 -14.92 3.96 18.80
N LEU A 36 -14.04 4.37 17.90
CA LEU A 36 -12.61 4.50 18.20
C LEU A 36 -12.33 5.66 19.18
N GLY A 37 -13.25 6.62 19.32
CA GLY A 37 -13.11 7.75 20.23
C GLY A 37 -11.99 8.73 19.84
N GLN A 38 -11.61 8.72 18.57
CA GLN A 38 -10.58 9.59 17.99
C GLN A 38 -11.20 10.87 17.42
N GLY A 39 -10.40 11.93 17.32
CA GLY A 39 -10.79 13.19 16.72
C GLY A 39 -9.79 14.29 17.04
N GLU A 40 -10.29 15.51 17.19
CA GLU A 40 -9.48 16.68 17.49
C GLU A 40 -8.80 16.54 18.86
N VAL A 41 -7.52 16.89 18.88
CA VAL A 41 -6.75 17.07 20.12
C VAL A 41 -6.17 18.48 20.14
N SER A 42 -6.15 19.12 21.30
CA SER A 42 -5.51 20.43 21.47
C SER A 42 -4.04 20.27 21.85
N ILE A 43 -3.13 20.79 21.02
CA ILE A 43 -1.67 20.84 21.23
C ILE A 43 -1.19 22.26 20.93
N ASP A 44 -0.27 22.79 21.72
CA ASP A 44 0.28 24.13 21.47
C ASP A 44 1.24 24.11 20.27
N PRO A 45 0.91 24.73 19.12
CA PRO A 45 1.81 24.79 17.99
C PRO A 45 3.05 25.64 18.28
N ALA A 46 3.06 26.47 19.33
CA ALA A 46 4.25 27.21 19.74
C ALA A 46 5.18 26.39 20.66
N ALA A 47 4.77 25.19 21.09
CA ALA A 47 5.56 24.36 21.99
C ALA A 47 6.91 23.96 21.36
N PRO A 48 7.97 23.87 22.19
CA PRO A 48 9.24 23.27 21.78
C PRO A 48 9.04 21.85 21.24
N ARG A 49 9.89 21.45 20.29
CA ARG A 49 9.79 20.19 19.55
C ARG A 49 9.67 18.95 20.46
N ASP A 50 10.47 18.89 21.51
CA ASP A 50 10.48 17.78 22.47
C ASP A 50 9.17 17.69 23.26
N VAL A 51 8.61 18.83 23.66
CA VAL A 51 7.30 18.93 24.33
C VAL A 51 6.18 18.49 23.37
N LEU A 52 6.18 19.04 22.15
CA LEU A 52 5.22 18.73 21.09
C LEU A 52 5.18 17.21 20.80
N MET A 53 6.35 16.58 20.66
CA MET A 53 6.45 15.15 20.41
C MET A 53 6.01 14.31 21.60
N ALA A 54 6.30 14.75 22.83
CA ALA A 54 5.80 14.08 24.03
C ALA A 54 4.26 14.14 24.10
N GLU A 55 3.67 15.29 23.76
CA GLU A 55 2.22 15.47 23.71
C GLU A 55 1.59 14.58 22.64
N ILE A 56 2.10 14.59 21.40
CA ILE A 56 1.61 13.73 20.31
C ILE A 56 1.67 12.26 20.71
N ARG A 57 2.80 11.79 21.26
CA ARG A 57 2.95 10.40 21.69
C ARG A 57 1.99 10.04 22.81
N SER A 58 1.80 10.93 23.78
CA SER A 58 0.86 10.71 24.89
C SER A 58 -0.61 10.68 24.44
N GLN A 59 -0.94 11.38 23.34
CA GLN A 59 -2.28 11.49 22.79
C GLN A 59 -2.47 10.70 21.50
N ALA A 60 -1.51 9.85 21.13
CA ALA A 60 -1.49 9.13 19.85
C ALA A 60 -2.79 8.38 19.56
N ARG A 61 -3.41 7.77 20.58
CA ARG A 61 -4.68 7.02 20.47
C ARG A 61 -5.93 7.88 20.32
N ARG A 62 -5.82 9.20 20.51
CA ARG A 62 -6.93 10.16 20.46
C ARG A 62 -6.90 11.00 19.18
N ILE A 63 -5.73 11.21 18.60
CA ILE A 63 -5.57 11.98 17.36
C ILE A 63 -6.22 11.19 16.22
N GLY A 64 -7.27 11.75 15.63
CA GLY A 64 -7.98 11.19 14.48
C GLY A 64 -7.86 12.07 13.24
N PHE A 65 -8.46 11.63 12.14
CA PHE A 65 -8.69 12.50 10.97
C PHE A 65 -9.74 13.57 11.29
N ASP A 66 -9.73 14.64 10.51
CA ASP A 66 -10.67 15.77 10.59
C ASP A 66 -12.13 15.40 10.27
N SER A 67 -12.33 14.27 9.60
CA SER A 67 -13.64 13.76 9.19
C SER A 67 -13.74 12.25 9.39
N PRO A 68 -14.85 11.74 9.97
CA PRO A 68 -15.10 10.30 10.03
C PRO A 68 -15.15 9.63 8.66
N ILE A 69 -15.56 10.37 7.63
CA ILE A 69 -15.58 9.87 6.24
C ILE A 69 -14.16 9.77 5.71
N ALA A 70 -13.30 10.75 5.98
CA ALA A 70 -11.89 10.71 5.60
C ALA A 70 -11.17 9.55 6.29
N ALA A 71 -11.39 9.37 7.59
CA ALA A 71 -10.89 8.24 8.37
C ALA A 71 -11.28 6.88 7.77
N ALA A 72 -12.58 6.66 7.53
CA ALA A 72 -13.07 5.41 6.95
C ALA A 72 -12.52 5.20 5.53
N THR A 73 -12.51 6.24 4.69
CA THR A 73 -11.99 6.17 3.32
C THR A 73 -10.51 5.82 3.29
N ALA A 74 -9.71 6.46 4.14
CA ALA A 74 -8.29 6.19 4.26
C ALA A 74 -8.04 4.73 4.67
N ALA A 75 -8.76 4.23 5.68
CA ALA A 75 -8.64 2.84 6.09
C ALA A 75 -9.00 1.84 4.98
N MET A 76 -10.09 2.08 4.25
CA MET A 76 -10.52 1.20 3.15
C MET A 76 -9.52 1.17 1.99
N ARG A 77 -8.90 2.31 1.70
CA ARG A 77 -7.94 2.47 0.60
C ARG A 77 -6.57 1.89 0.94
N HIS A 78 -6.08 2.18 2.14
CA HIS A 78 -4.67 2.00 2.50
C HIS A 78 -4.40 0.81 3.44
N ILE A 79 -5.41 0.00 3.80
CA ILE A 79 -5.19 -1.19 4.66
C ILE A 79 -4.12 -2.16 4.14
N ARG A 80 -3.97 -2.26 2.80
CA ARG A 80 -2.97 -3.14 2.17
C ARG A 80 -1.55 -2.60 2.23
N GLU A 81 -1.38 -1.34 2.62
CA GLU A 81 -0.06 -0.74 2.82
C GLU A 81 0.56 -1.22 4.13
N LEU A 82 -0.27 -1.71 5.06
CA LEU A 82 0.18 -2.27 6.32
C LEU A 82 0.79 -3.65 6.15
N PRO A 83 1.74 -4.03 7.02
CA PRO A 83 2.19 -5.41 7.08
C PRO A 83 1.02 -6.33 7.44
N VAL A 84 1.00 -7.55 6.91
CA VAL A 84 -0.13 -8.49 7.10
C VAL A 84 -0.48 -8.69 8.57
N ALA A 85 0.52 -8.73 9.45
CA ALA A 85 0.33 -8.87 10.89
C ALA A 85 -0.50 -7.74 11.53
N GLU A 86 -0.56 -6.57 10.89
CA GLU A 86 -1.30 -5.39 11.39
C GLU A 86 -2.67 -5.20 10.71
N ARG A 87 -2.99 -5.94 9.64
CA ARG A 87 -4.26 -5.77 8.89
C ARG A 87 -5.50 -6.28 9.63
N GLY A 88 -5.32 -7.08 10.68
CA GLY A 88 -6.41 -7.68 11.43
C GLY A 88 -7.28 -8.62 10.59
N SER A 89 -8.46 -8.96 11.10
CA SER A 89 -9.50 -9.67 10.36
C SER A 89 -10.80 -8.89 10.40
N GLY A 90 -11.56 -8.90 9.31
CA GLY A 90 -12.82 -8.17 9.21
C GLY A 90 -12.66 -6.75 8.69
N SER A 91 -13.21 -5.76 9.41
CA SER A 91 -13.21 -4.36 8.99
C SER A 91 -11.78 -3.79 8.99
N PRO A 92 -11.38 -3.02 7.95
CA PRO A 92 -10.05 -2.42 7.88
C PRO A 92 -9.90 -1.19 8.78
N ILE A 93 -11.01 -0.62 9.29
CA ILE A 93 -11.01 0.65 10.03
C ILE A 93 -10.17 0.52 11.31
N THR A 94 -10.57 -0.34 12.23
CA THR A 94 -9.85 -0.51 13.51
C THR A 94 -8.34 -0.81 13.33
N PRO A 95 -7.91 -1.83 12.54
CA PRO A 95 -6.48 -2.14 12.37
C PRO A 95 -5.69 -1.00 11.74
N TYR A 96 -6.26 -0.29 10.75
CA TYR A 96 -5.60 0.85 10.11
C TYR A 96 -5.27 1.95 11.12
N HIS A 97 -6.24 2.34 11.94
CA HIS A 97 -6.04 3.38 12.94
C HIS A 97 -5.11 2.94 14.07
N GLU A 98 -5.13 1.67 14.50
CA GLU A 98 -4.15 1.16 15.48
C GLU A 98 -2.71 1.21 14.94
N ALA A 99 -2.50 0.91 13.67
CA ALA A 99 -1.18 1.04 13.03
C ALA A 99 -0.73 2.51 12.91
N ALA A 100 -1.66 3.43 12.63
CA ALA A 100 -1.40 4.86 12.65
C ALA A 100 -0.96 5.32 14.05
N HIS A 101 -1.71 4.94 15.09
CA HIS A 101 -1.39 5.26 16.47
C HIS A 101 -0.04 4.71 16.92
N ARG A 102 0.29 3.47 16.54
CA ARG A 102 1.59 2.89 16.82
C ARG A 102 2.71 3.71 16.18
N THR A 103 2.50 4.16 14.95
CA THR A 103 3.44 5.04 14.24
C THR A 103 3.56 6.41 14.92
N LEU A 104 2.47 6.98 15.44
CA LEU A 104 2.52 8.22 16.24
C LEU A 104 3.26 8.04 17.57
N ALA A 105 3.07 6.90 18.25
CA ALA A 105 3.65 6.62 19.56
C ALA A 105 5.14 6.26 19.50
N GLU A 106 5.53 5.46 18.50
CA GLU A 106 6.86 4.81 18.43
C GLU A 106 7.73 5.38 17.30
N GLY A 107 7.13 6.09 16.34
CA GLY A 107 7.83 6.59 15.17
C GLY A 107 8.86 7.68 15.47
N GLU A 108 9.84 7.77 14.58
CA GLU A 108 10.85 8.82 14.55
C GLU A 108 10.33 10.03 13.79
N LEU A 109 10.55 11.24 14.31
CA LEU A 109 10.21 12.48 13.61
C LEU A 109 11.27 12.73 12.52
N VAL A 110 10.88 12.56 11.25
CA VAL A 110 11.78 12.68 10.10
C VAL A 110 11.68 14.02 9.38
N ALA A 111 10.53 14.70 9.46
CA ALA A 111 10.36 16.03 8.89
C ALA A 111 9.40 16.88 9.72
N GLU A 112 9.59 18.20 9.63
CA GLU A 112 8.78 19.20 10.29
C GLU A 112 8.77 20.47 9.43
N THR A 113 7.58 20.97 9.11
CA THR A 113 7.41 22.19 8.34
C THR A 113 6.37 23.08 9.00
N THR A 114 6.67 24.38 9.07
CA THR A 114 5.71 25.39 9.52
C THR A 114 5.33 26.25 8.33
N SER A 115 4.04 26.32 8.03
CA SER A 115 3.52 27.17 6.97
C SER A 115 3.56 28.66 7.39
N PRO A 116 3.46 29.60 6.44
CA PRO A 116 3.36 31.03 6.76
C PRO A 116 2.13 31.40 7.60
N THR A 117 1.08 30.57 7.59
CA THR A 117 -0.15 30.77 8.37
C THR A 117 -0.03 30.24 9.80
N GLY A 118 1.10 29.64 10.16
CA GLY A 118 1.36 29.10 11.50
C GLY A 118 0.94 27.64 11.69
N GLU A 119 0.36 27.00 10.68
CA GLU A 119 0.10 25.56 10.69
C GLU A 119 1.45 24.81 10.72
N ARG A 120 1.56 23.82 11.61
CA ARG A 120 2.72 22.93 11.69
C ARG A 120 2.33 21.55 11.19
N LEU A 121 3.16 21.01 10.32
CA LEU A 121 3.05 19.65 9.82
C LEU A 121 4.28 18.86 10.29
N LEU A 122 4.02 17.72 10.90
CA LEU A 122 5.02 16.80 11.43
C LEU A 122 4.90 15.47 10.72
N VAL A 123 6.05 14.85 10.43
CA VAL A 123 6.11 13.58 9.73
C VAL A 123 6.82 12.57 10.61
N LEU A 124 6.08 11.58 11.09
CA LEU A 124 6.60 10.46 11.87
C LEU A 124 6.73 9.23 10.99
N GLN A 125 7.83 8.50 11.16
CA GLN A 125 8.12 7.31 10.38
C GLN A 125 8.40 6.11 11.29
N ARG A 126 7.87 4.95 10.91
CA ARG A 126 8.13 3.67 11.56
C ARG A 126 8.45 2.61 10.51
N VAL A 127 9.41 1.75 10.82
CA VAL A 127 9.69 0.54 10.03
C VAL A 127 9.03 -0.64 10.73
N ALA A 128 8.25 -1.42 9.98
CA ALA A 128 7.55 -2.61 10.47
C ALA A 128 8.02 -3.84 9.69
N GLU A 129 8.07 -4.99 10.37
CA GLU A 129 8.36 -6.28 9.74
C GLU A 129 7.14 -6.78 8.96
N GLU A 130 7.35 -7.25 7.74
CA GLU A 130 6.34 -7.97 6.96
C GLU A 130 6.54 -9.48 7.13
N ALA A 131 7.57 -10.04 6.51
CA ALA A 131 7.96 -11.44 6.63
C ALA A 131 9.35 -11.66 6.04
N ALA A 132 10.06 -12.69 6.49
CA ALA A 132 11.32 -13.15 5.89
C ALA A 132 12.33 -12.02 5.62
N GLY A 133 12.59 -11.15 6.61
CA GLY A 133 13.54 -10.03 6.46
C GLY A 133 13.10 -8.93 5.48
N VAL A 134 11.84 -8.96 5.02
CA VAL A 134 11.19 -7.86 4.32
C VAL A 134 10.58 -6.93 5.36
N THR A 135 10.87 -5.64 5.24
CA THR A 135 10.27 -4.59 6.07
C THR A 135 9.53 -3.57 5.22
N VAL A 136 8.49 -2.96 5.79
CA VAL A 136 7.75 -1.85 5.20
C VAL A 136 7.94 -0.58 6.05
N THR A 137 8.19 0.53 5.37
CA THR A 137 8.23 1.87 5.99
C THR A 137 6.83 2.46 5.94
N LEU A 138 6.33 2.90 7.09
CA LEU A 138 5.05 3.58 7.24
C LEU A 138 5.27 5.00 7.76
N ARG A 139 4.45 5.93 7.29
CA ARG A 139 4.54 7.35 7.59
C ARG A 139 3.19 7.88 8.07
N ALA A 140 3.20 8.61 9.18
CA ALA A 140 2.06 9.36 9.68
C ALA A 140 2.35 10.86 9.59
N ARG A 141 1.45 11.62 8.97
CA ARG A 141 1.50 13.08 8.88
C ARG A 141 0.52 13.66 9.88
N VAL A 142 1.02 14.50 10.80
CA VAL A 142 0.22 15.17 11.82
C VAL A 142 0.19 16.66 11.52
N ARG A 143 -1.01 17.22 11.38
CA ARG A 143 -1.24 18.64 11.19
C ARG A 143 -1.69 19.26 12.51
N ILE A 144 -1.07 20.38 12.87
CA ILE A 144 -1.41 21.19 14.04
C ILE A 144 -1.76 22.58 13.53
N ASP A 145 -3.03 22.93 13.70
CA ASP A 145 -3.61 24.19 13.27
C ASP A 145 -3.18 25.34 14.20
N PRO A 146 -3.21 26.60 13.71
CA PRO A 146 -2.90 27.77 14.52
C PRO A 146 -3.84 27.97 15.72
N ASP A 147 -5.04 27.40 15.68
CA ASP A 147 -6.04 27.40 16.75
C ASP A 147 -5.89 26.21 17.72
N HIS A 148 -4.76 25.50 17.64
CA HIS A 148 -4.37 24.35 18.45
C HIS A 148 -5.01 23.02 18.05
N GLY A 149 -5.88 22.97 17.04
CA GLY A 149 -6.48 21.73 16.54
C GLY A 149 -5.42 20.79 15.96
N THR A 150 -5.34 19.56 16.46
CA THR A 150 -4.38 18.53 15.98
C THR A 150 -5.11 17.35 15.37
N TRP A 151 -4.67 17.00 14.16
CA TRP A 151 -5.29 15.98 13.32
C TRP A 151 -4.25 15.05 12.69
N LEU A 152 -4.64 13.80 12.47
CA LEU A 152 -3.96 12.91 11.54
C LEU A 152 -4.34 13.35 10.12
N ASP A 153 -3.35 13.84 9.38
CA ASP A 153 -3.51 14.34 8.01
C ASP A 153 -3.51 13.17 7.01
N SER A 154 -2.52 12.28 7.13
CA SER A 154 -2.46 11.04 6.36
C SER A 154 -1.65 9.96 7.07
N PHE A 155 -1.85 8.71 6.66
CA PHE A 155 -1.08 7.56 7.13
C PHE A 155 -0.95 6.51 6.01
N GLY A 156 0.23 5.91 5.84
CA GLY A 156 0.46 4.92 4.79
C GLY A 156 1.91 4.86 4.34
N TRP A 157 2.13 4.44 3.10
CA TRP A 157 3.44 4.44 2.46
C TRP A 157 4.00 5.87 2.28
N PRO A 158 5.33 6.07 2.41
CA PRO A 158 5.97 7.37 2.24
C PRO A 158 6.11 7.79 0.76
N VAL A 159 5.04 7.71 -0.03
CA VAL A 159 5.07 7.98 -1.49
C VAL A 159 5.43 9.43 -1.84
N ASP A 160 5.39 10.33 -0.87
CA ASP A 160 5.78 11.73 -0.96
C ASP A 160 7.29 11.99 -0.71
N ALA A 161 8.06 10.99 -0.27
CA ALA A 161 9.52 11.07 -0.14
C ALA A 161 10.22 10.01 -0.99
N PRO A 162 10.64 10.35 -2.22
CA PRO A 162 11.22 9.39 -3.16
C PRO A 162 12.57 8.81 -2.72
N ASP A 163 13.23 9.43 -1.73
CA ASP A 163 14.48 8.96 -1.13
C ASP A 163 14.29 7.98 0.03
N VAL A 164 13.05 7.75 0.46
CA VAL A 164 12.71 6.83 1.53
C VAL A 164 12.14 5.53 0.95
N PRO A 165 12.83 4.39 1.11
CA PRO A 165 12.34 3.13 0.57
C PRO A 165 11.06 2.69 1.29
N VAL A 166 10.00 2.43 0.52
CA VAL A 166 8.75 1.87 1.05
C VAL A 166 8.97 0.43 1.53
N TYR A 167 9.61 -0.41 0.72
CA TYR A 167 9.99 -1.77 1.09
C TYR A 167 11.50 -1.96 1.08
N SER A 168 12.01 -2.71 2.04
CA SER A 168 13.41 -3.16 2.07
C SER A 168 13.46 -4.67 2.17
N PHE A 169 14.21 -5.30 1.25
CA PHE A 169 14.42 -6.74 1.19
C PHE A 169 15.81 -7.06 1.72
N THR A 170 15.90 -7.42 3.00
CA THR A 170 17.20 -7.72 3.63
C THR A 170 17.53 -9.20 3.64
N ALA A 171 16.53 -10.06 3.45
CA ALA A 171 16.77 -11.47 3.20
C ALA A 171 17.07 -11.74 1.72
N GLY A 172 17.80 -12.82 1.46
CA GLY A 172 18.14 -13.23 0.10
C GLY A 172 16.95 -13.89 -0.64
N PRO A 173 17.05 -14.03 -1.98
CA PRO A 173 16.00 -14.61 -2.83
C PRO A 173 15.42 -15.94 -2.34
N ALA A 174 16.26 -16.83 -1.79
CA ALA A 174 15.83 -18.13 -1.30
C ALA A 174 14.87 -18.05 -0.09
N ALA A 175 15.06 -17.06 0.79
CA ALA A 175 14.18 -16.84 1.93
C ALA A 175 12.82 -16.31 1.47
N CYS A 176 12.81 -15.34 0.55
CA CYS A 176 11.59 -14.82 -0.07
C CYS A 176 10.82 -15.93 -0.79
N LEU A 177 11.49 -16.77 -1.60
CA LEU A 177 10.84 -17.89 -2.28
C LEU A 177 10.22 -18.90 -1.29
N SER A 178 10.96 -19.22 -0.22
CA SER A 178 10.47 -20.14 0.81
C SER A 178 9.24 -19.57 1.53
N GLN A 179 9.23 -18.27 1.81
CA GLN A 179 8.09 -17.59 2.42
C GLN A 179 6.89 -17.51 1.46
N ALA A 180 7.09 -17.21 0.18
CA ALA A 180 6.02 -17.22 -0.82
C ALA A 180 5.30 -18.57 -0.88
N LEU A 181 6.06 -19.67 -0.86
CA LEU A 181 5.50 -21.02 -0.82
C LEU A 181 4.78 -21.34 0.49
N ALA A 182 5.25 -20.82 1.62
CA ALA A 182 4.57 -20.96 2.90
C ALA A 182 3.23 -20.20 2.90
N ASP A 183 3.23 -18.98 2.38
CA ASP A 183 2.05 -18.11 2.27
C ASP A 183 0.99 -18.73 1.38
N LEU A 184 1.37 -19.26 0.21
CA LEU A 184 0.43 -19.92 -0.71
C LEU A 184 -0.14 -21.25 -0.18
N ARG A 185 0.41 -21.80 0.91
CA ARG A 185 -0.13 -23.00 1.58
C ARG A 185 -1.06 -22.65 2.74
N ASP A 186 -1.09 -21.40 3.16
CA ASP A 186 -1.90 -20.92 4.27
C ASP A 186 -2.99 -19.97 3.73
N ASP A 187 -4.21 -20.48 3.57
CA ASP A 187 -5.34 -19.71 3.05
C ASP A 187 -5.79 -18.54 3.97
N THR A 188 -5.20 -18.43 5.16
CA THR A 188 -5.43 -17.26 6.03
C THR A 188 -4.52 -16.09 5.69
N VAL A 189 -3.48 -16.32 4.88
CA VAL A 189 -2.53 -15.31 4.45
C VAL A 189 -3.04 -14.63 3.18
N PRO A 190 -3.09 -13.29 3.14
CA PRO A 190 -3.41 -12.56 1.93
C PRO A 190 -2.45 -12.89 0.77
N PHE A 191 -3.02 -13.15 -0.40
CA PHE A 191 -2.28 -13.48 -1.63
C PHE A 191 -1.27 -12.41 -2.03
N ASP A 192 -1.54 -11.13 -1.72
CA ASP A 192 -0.63 -10.02 -2.01
C ASP A 192 0.70 -10.11 -1.23
N ARG A 193 0.73 -10.73 -0.04
CA ARG A 193 1.99 -11.02 0.67
C ARG A 193 2.82 -12.05 -0.09
N ALA A 194 2.19 -13.11 -0.60
CA ALA A 194 2.90 -14.08 -1.43
C ALA A 194 3.49 -13.42 -2.69
N MET A 195 2.74 -12.53 -3.35
CA MET A 195 3.23 -11.77 -4.49
C MET A 195 4.39 -10.82 -4.14
N LEU A 196 4.34 -10.16 -2.98
CA LEU A 196 5.46 -9.36 -2.47
C LEU A 196 6.71 -10.22 -2.23
N MET A 197 6.54 -11.43 -1.68
CA MET A 197 7.63 -12.39 -1.52
C MET A 197 8.17 -12.88 -2.87
N VAL A 198 7.32 -13.08 -3.88
CA VAL A 198 7.77 -13.37 -5.25
C VAL A 198 8.62 -12.23 -5.80
N LEU A 199 8.20 -10.98 -5.64
CA LEU A 199 9.01 -9.82 -6.03
C LEU A 199 10.37 -9.81 -5.32
N GLY A 200 10.40 -10.16 -4.04
CA GLY A 200 11.65 -10.30 -3.27
C GLY A 200 12.60 -11.39 -3.79
N THR A 201 12.16 -12.29 -4.68
CA THR A 201 13.08 -13.23 -5.35
C THR A 201 13.89 -12.58 -6.46
N ALA A 202 13.46 -11.42 -6.96
CA ALA A 202 14.18 -10.65 -7.95
C ALA A 202 15.30 -9.78 -7.33
N THR A 203 15.34 -9.64 -6.00
CA THR A 203 16.35 -8.79 -5.34
C THR A 203 17.69 -9.51 -5.21
N GLY A 204 18.71 -9.03 -5.91
CA GLY A 204 20.09 -9.52 -5.79
C GLY A 204 20.50 -10.52 -6.86
N THR A 205 21.63 -11.21 -6.64
CA THR A 205 22.15 -12.18 -7.61
C THR A 205 21.23 -13.40 -7.65
N PRO A 206 20.83 -13.89 -8.84
CA PRO A 206 20.04 -15.12 -8.95
C PRO A 206 20.78 -16.26 -8.25
N GLU A 207 20.31 -16.62 -7.05
CA GLU A 207 20.68 -17.89 -6.45
C GLU A 207 19.99 -18.99 -7.26
N ALA A 208 20.63 -20.15 -7.41
CA ALA A 208 20.00 -21.31 -8.01
C ALA A 208 18.88 -21.78 -7.07
N ALA A 209 17.70 -21.17 -7.20
CA ALA A 209 16.49 -21.69 -6.61
C ALA A 209 16.32 -23.15 -7.05
N ASP A 210 15.94 -24.02 -6.12
CA ASP A 210 15.66 -25.41 -6.45
C ASP A 210 14.56 -25.43 -7.53
N GLU A 211 14.85 -26.03 -8.69
CA GLU A 211 13.92 -26.18 -9.81
C GLU A 211 12.59 -26.80 -9.34
N ARG A 212 12.64 -27.65 -8.30
CA ARG A 212 11.46 -28.19 -7.64
C ARG A 212 10.62 -27.11 -6.97
N GLN A 213 11.25 -26.17 -6.25
CA GLN A 213 10.55 -25.06 -5.60
C GLN A 213 9.93 -24.11 -6.63
N ARG A 214 10.63 -23.82 -7.73
CA ARG A 214 10.09 -23.00 -8.83
C ARG A 214 8.84 -23.64 -9.43
N ARG A 215 8.89 -24.95 -9.69
CA ARG A 215 7.74 -25.72 -10.19
C ARG A 215 6.59 -25.74 -9.18
N ASP A 216 6.87 -25.95 -7.90
CA ASP A 216 5.86 -25.94 -6.84
C ASP A 216 5.16 -24.58 -6.77
N LEU A 217 5.92 -23.49 -6.83
CA LEU A 217 5.37 -22.13 -6.83
C LEU A 217 4.45 -21.91 -8.04
N ALA A 218 4.91 -22.27 -9.25
CA ALA A 218 4.11 -22.14 -10.47
C ALA A 218 2.78 -22.91 -10.38
N LEU A 219 2.79 -24.13 -9.83
CA LEU A 219 1.59 -24.95 -9.65
C LEU A 219 0.62 -24.31 -8.63
N GLN A 220 1.14 -23.74 -7.54
CA GLN A 220 0.33 -23.07 -6.52
C GLN A 220 -0.40 -21.85 -7.09
N PHE A 221 0.29 -21.01 -7.88
CA PHE A 221 -0.35 -19.87 -8.56
C PHE A 221 -1.35 -20.31 -9.62
N ALA A 222 -1.04 -21.33 -10.41
CA ALA A 222 -1.96 -21.87 -11.41
C ALA A 222 -3.25 -22.43 -10.79
N GLY A 223 -3.20 -22.87 -9.53
CA GLY A 223 -4.36 -23.30 -8.76
C GLY A 223 -5.22 -22.18 -8.16
N ARG A 224 -4.84 -20.91 -8.34
CA ARG A 224 -5.49 -19.73 -7.72
C ARG A 224 -5.85 -18.63 -8.74
N PRO A 225 -6.61 -18.94 -9.81
CA PRO A 225 -6.96 -17.95 -10.83
C PRO A 225 -7.76 -16.77 -10.28
N ASP A 226 -8.70 -17.02 -9.35
CA ASP A 226 -9.54 -15.96 -8.76
C ASP A 226 -8.72 -14.97 -7.91
N ASP A 227 -7.70 -15.46 -7.19
CA ASP A 227 -6.79 -14.60 -6.40
C ASP A 227 -5.92 -13.73 -7.32
N LEU A 228 -5.48 -14.29 -8.45
CA LEU A 228 -4.68 -13.58 -9.45
C LEU A 228 -5.51 -12.50 -10.16
N ASP A 229 -6.75 -12.82 -10.53
CA ASP A 229 -7.70 -11.85 -11.09
C ASP A 229 -7.97 -10.70 -10.11
N ALA A 230 -8.15 -11.01 -8.81
CA ALA A 230 -8.31 -9.99 -7.77
C ALA A 230 -7.05 -9.11 -7.59
N TYR A 231 -5.86 -9.70 -7.75
CA TYR A 231 -4.59 -8.98 -7.70
C TYR A 231 -4.43 -8.03 -8.91
N ILE A 232 -4.80 -8.47 -10.12
CA ILE A 232 -4.79 -7.64 -11.34
C ILE A 232 -5.81 -6.52 -11.25
N ALA A 233 -7.02 -6.79 -10.76
CA ALA A 233 -8.02 -5.75 -10.52
C ALA A 233 -7.52 -4.68 -9.54
N ARG A 234 -6.71 -5.08 -8.55
CA ARG A 234 -6.08 -4.15 -7.60
C ARG A 234 -5.00 -3.30 -8.27
N LEU A 235 -4.15 -3.91 -9.10
CA LEU A 235 -3.16 -3.20 -9.90
C LEU A 235 -3.83 -2.10 -10.73
N ARG A 236 -4.94 -2.43 -11.42
CA ARG A 236 -5.72 -1.45 -12.18
C ARG A 236 -6.18 -0.27 -11.33
N SER A 237 -6.76 -0.53 -10.15
CA SER A 237 -7.19 0.56 -9.25
C SER A 237 -6.04 1.48 -8.82
N TYR A 238 -4.82 0.97 -8.70
CA TYR A 238 -3.65 1.82 -8.43
C TYR A 238 -3.20 2.59 -9.67
N ALA A 239 -3.26 1.97 -10.86
CA ALA A 239 -2.93 2.63 -12.12
C ALA A 239 -3.89 3.80 -12.42
N ASP A 240 -5.20 3.62 -12.19
CA ASP A 240 -6.22 4.66 -12.35
C ASP A 240 -5.96 5.91 -11.49
N ASP A 241 -5.29 5.73 -10.36
CA ASP A 241 -4.97 6.76 -9.37
C ASP A 241 -3.47 7.11 -9.35
N ALA A 242 -2.72 6.69 -10.37
CA ALA A 242 -1.27 6.87 -10.41
C ALA A 242 -0.84 8.35 -10.41
N SER A 243 -1.65 9.25 -10.96
CA SER A 243 -1.38 10.70 -10.90
C SER A 243 -1.39 11.28 -9.47
N GLY A 244 -2.00 10.59 -8.50
CA GLY A 244 -1.99 10.90 -7.07
C GLY A 244 -1.02 10.02 -6.29
N ASP A 245 -1.52 9.34 -5.26
CA ASP A 245 -0.71 8.48 -4.38
C ASP A 245 -0.61 7.03 -4.89
N GLY A 246 -1.32 6.67 -5.97
CA GLY A 246 -1.43 5.31 -6.48
C GLY A 246 -0.22 4.79 -7.23
N TRP A 247 0.69 5.65 -7.69
CA TRP A 247 1.79 5.28 -8.60
C TRP A 247 2.67 4.17 -8.04
N PHE A 248 3.01 4.24 -6.75
CA PHE A 248 3.90 3.26 -6.12
C PHE A 248 3.23 1.89 -6.06
N GLY A 249 1.95 1.84 -5.70
CA GLY A 249 1.17 0.61 -5.70
C GLY A 249 1.08 -0.02 -7.10
N ALA A 250 0.89 0.80 -8.13
CA ALA A 250 0.86 0.33 -9.52
C ALA A 250 2.19 -0.30 -9.93
N CYS A 251 3.29 0.40 -9.67
CA CYS A 251 4.65 -0.06 -9.94
C CYS A 251 5.00 -1.36 -9.20
N LEU A 252 4.68 -1.43 -7.90
CA LEU A 252 4.91 -2.59 -7.06
C LEU A 252 4.15 -3.82 -7.58
N TYR A 253 2.86 -3.67 -7.84
CA TYR A 253 2.01 -4.79 -8.24
C TYR A 253 2.38 -5.30 -9.64
N ARG A 254 2.66 -4.38 -10.58
CA ARG A 254 3.08 -4.73 -11.93
C ARG A 254 4.45 -5.43 -11.95
N SER A 255 5.39 -4.97 -11.13
CA SER A 255 6.71 -5.58 -10.98
C SER A 255 6.64 -6.99 -10.36
N ALA A 256 5.73 -7.21 -9.41
CA ALA A 256 5.51 -8.53 -8.83
C ALA A 256 4.92 -9.52 -9.86
N LEU A 257 3.98 -9.07 -10.72
CA LEU A 257 3.46 -9.87 -11.82
C LEU A 257 4.54 -10.21 -12.84
N GLU A 258 5.36 -9.25 -13.22
CA GLU A 258 6.50 -9.47 -14.12
C GLU A 258 7.46 -10.53 -13.56
N THR A 259 7.79 -10.41 -12.27
CA THR A 259 8.64 -11.39 -11.57
C THR A 259 8.01 -12.79 -11.60
N LEU A 260 6.69 -12.88 -11.39
CA LEU A 260 5.97 -14.15 -11.45
C LEU A 260 6.00 -14.74 -12.88
N PHE A 261 5.76 -13.92 -13.89
CA PHE A 261 5.68 -14.33 -15.28
C PHE A 261 7.04 -14.76 -15.82
N GLU A 262 8.06 -13.92 -15.70
CA GLU A 262 9.39 -14.23 -16.23
C GLU A 262 10.13 -15.26 -15.38
N GLY A 263 9.96 -15.18 -14.06
CA GLY A 263 10.66 -16.03 -13.10
C GLY A 263 10.06 -17.43 -12.98
N PHE A 264 8.75 -17.62 -13.13
CA PHE A 264 8.13 -18.88 -12.68
C PHE A 264 7.14 -19.47 -13.67
N LEU A 265 6.26 -18.65 -14.27
CA LEU A 265 5.23 -19.18 -15.17
C LEU A 265 5.72 -19.32 -16.62
N GLY A 266 6.63 -18.44 -17.05
CA GLY A 266 7.05 -18.33 -18.46
C GLY A 266 5.84 -18.26 -19.39
N GLY A 267 5.84 -19.10 -20.43
CA GLY A 267 4.73 -19.20 -21.38
C GLY A 267 3.39 -19.68 -20.78
N ALA A 268 3.37 -20.24 -19.56
CA ALA A 268 2.12 -20.61 -18.91
C ALA A 268 1.30 -19.38 -18.48
N ALA A 269 1.93 -18.20 -18.34
CA ALA A 269 1.23 -16.96 -18.01
C ALA A 269 0.10 -16.64 -19.01
N PHE A 270 0.31 -16.88 -20.31
CA PHE A 270 -0.68 -16.66 -21.38
C PHE A 270 -1.95 -17.52 -21.25
N ALA A 271 -1.91 -18.61 -20.47
CA ALA A 271 -3.08 -19.45 -20.20
C ALA A 271 -3.81 -19.04 -18.92
N LEU A 272 -3.16 -18.29 -18.03
CA LEU A 272 -3.66 -17.94 -16.70
C LEU A 272 -4.15 -16.49 -16.64
N VAL A 273 -3.56 -15.60 -17.44
CA VAL A 273 -3.85 -14.16 -17.44
C VAL A 273 -4.15 -13.71 -18.86
N ASP A 274 -5.17 -12.88 -19.00
CA ASP A 274 -5.42 -12.16 -20.24
C ASP A 274 -4.39 -11.03 -20.38
N MET A 275 -3.41 -11.24 -21.26
CA MET A 275 -2.31 -10.28 -21.42
C MET A 275 -2.78 -8.93 -21.98
N SER A 276 -3.92 -8.86 -22.67
CA SER A 276 -4.43 -7.56 -23.10
C SER A 276 -4.84 -6.69 -21.92
N VAL A 277 -5.27 -7.28 -20.80
CA VAL A 277 -5.57 -6.53 -19.58
C VAL A 277 -4.30 -5.91 -18.98
N ILE A 278 -3.17 -6.62 -19.07
CA ILE A 278 -1.89 -6.09 -18.62
C ILE A 278 -1.42 -4.97 -19.55
N ASP A 279 -1.57 -5.14 -20.87
CA ASP A 279 -1.24 -4.11 -21.85
C ASP A 279 -2.09 -2.83 -21.64
N ASP A 280 -3.39 -2.99 -21.36
CA ASP A 280 -4.29 -1.87 -21.06
C ASP A 280 -3.84 -1.11 -19.79
N ILE A 281 -3.54 -1.84 -18.71
CA ILE A 281 -3.02 -1.24 -17.46
C ILE A 281 -1.69 -0.51 -17.70
N ASP A 282 -0.79 -1.12 -18.49
CA ASP A 282 0.51 -0.55 -18.83
C ASP A 282 0.35 0.76 -19.62
N GLU A 283 -0.67 0.86 -20.48
CA GLU A 283 -1.03 2.09 -21.19
C GLU A 283 -1.66 3.13 -20.27
N ASP A 284 -2.64 2.73 -19.45
CA ASP A 284 -3.26 3.62 -18.44
C ASP A 284 -2.19 4.25 -17.55
N LEU A 285 -1.20 3.46 -17.10
CA LEU A 285 -0.10 3.95 -16.28
C LEU A 285 0.79 4.97 -17.03
N ARG A 286 1.04 4.77 -18.34
CA ARG A 286 1.77 5.75 -19.18
C ARG A 286 1.00 7.05 -19.33
N GLU A 287 -0.31 6.96 -19.52
CA GLU A 287 -1.17 8.13 -19.67
C GLU A 287 -1.24 8.95 -18.38
N GLN A 288 -1.31 8.27 -17.22
CA GLN A 288 -1.37 8.92 -15.90
C GLN A 288 -0.02 9.50 -15.45
N LEU A 289 1.09 8.94 -15.93
CA LEU A 289 2.45 9.35 -15.59
C LEU A 289 3.25 9.82 -16.82
N PRO A 290 2.80 10.84 -17.56
CA PRO A 290 3.40 11.23 -18.85
C PRO A 290 4.82 11.82 -18.71
N LEU A 291 5.23 12.17 -17.49
CA LEU A 291 6.56 12.67 -17.16
C LEU A 291 7.53 11.58 -16.71
N ALA A 292 7.06 10.34 -16.51
CA ALA A 292 7.92 9.21 -16.21
C ALA A 292 8.77 8.87 -17.44
N THR A 293 10.07 9.05 -17.34
CA THR A 293 11.02 8.80 -18.45
C THR A 293 11.61 7.38 -18.40
N GLY A 294 11.18 6.55 -17.45
CA GLY A 294 11.65 5.19 -17.23
C GLY A 294 11.62 4.83 -15.74
N ALA A 295 12.22 3.68 -15.41
CA ALA A 295 12.39 3.28 -14.01
C ALA A 295 13.27 4.31 -13.27
N SER A 296 12.72 4.91 -12.21
CA SER A 296 13.42 5.70 -11.21
C SER A 296 14.12 4.75 -10.23
N PRO A 297 15.47 4.72 -10.22
CA PRO A 297 16.22 3.89 -9.28
C PRO A 297 16.01 4.30 -7.83
N ALA A 298 15.57 5.55 -7.56
CA ALA A 298 15.28 6.03 -6.22
C ALA A 298 14.00 5.42 -5.65
N ALA A 299 12.98 5.22 -6.49
CA ALA A 299 11.72 4.62 -6.10
C ALA A 299 11.76 3.08 -6.03
N ALA A 300 12.67 2.45 -6.80
CA ALA A 300 12.80 1.00 -6.83
C ALA A 300 13.41 0.47 -5.52
N PRO A 301 12.83 -0.59 -4.92
CA PRO A 301 13.49 -1.30 -3.84
C PRO A 301 14.87 -1.79 -4.27
N VAL A 302 15.84 -1.73 -3.36
CA VAL A 302 17.24 -2.08 -3.65
C VAL A 302 17.33 -3.50 -4.20
N GLY A 303 18.00 -3.63 -5.36
CA GLY A 303 18.26 -4.92 -5.99
C GLY A 303 17.19 -5.40 -6.97
N ILE A 304 16.06 -4.70 -7.09
CA ILE A 304 15.07 -5.01 -8.14
C ILE A 304 15.64 -4.65 -9.52
N PRO A 305 15.40 -5.47 -10.57
CA PRO A 305 15.94 -5.20 -11.90
C PRO A 305 15.48 -3.85 -12.47
N ALA A 306 16.41 -3.12 -13.08
CA ALA A 306 16.15 -1.78 -13.63
C ALA A 306 15.16 -1.75 -14.81
N HIS A 307 14.81 -2.90 -15.40
CA HIS A 307 13.81 -3.00 -16.46
C HIS A 307 12.38 -3.17 -15.92
N HIS A 308 12.21 -3.36 -14.61
CA HIS A 308 10.89 -3.41 -13.98
C HIS A 308 10.25 -2.02 -13.90
N TRP A 309 8.94 -2.01 -13.73
CA TRP A 309 8.07 -0.83 -13.72
C TRP A 309 8.19 -0.04 -12.42
N TRP A 310 9.17 0.88 -12.34
CA TRP A 310 9.36 1.78 -11.18
C TRP A 310 9.30 3.24 -11.58
N TRP A 311 8.16 3.73 -12.03
CA TRP A 311 8.03 5.11 -12.50
C TRP A 311 7.68 6.06 -11.35
N THR A 312 8.08 7.32 -11.44
CA THR A 312 7.74 8.35 -10.44
C THR A 312 6.79 9.40 -11.02
N ALA A 313 5.87 9.90 -10.20
CA ALA A 313 4.92 10.96 -10.57
C ALA A 313 5.60 12.30 -10.90
N SER A 314 6.72 12.58 -10.25
CA SER A 314 7.63 13.67 -10.64
C SER A 314 8.67 13.13 -11.60
N GLY A 315 8.71 13.65 -12.84
CA GLY A 315 9.87 13.46 -13.71
C GLY A 315 11.10 13.96 -12.96
N GLU A 316 12.10 13.09 -12.76
CA GLU A 316 13.36 13.43 -12.12
C GLU A 316 13.92 14.71 -12.80
N ARG A 317 14.11 15.78 -12.01
CA ARG A 317 14.90 16.95 -12.40
C ARG A 317 16.25 16.89 -11.72
#